data_AF-F8CKV0-F1
#
_entry.id   AF-F8CKV0-F1
#
_cell.length_a   1.000
_cell.length_b   1.000
_cell.length_c   1.000
_cell.angle_alpha   90.00
_cell.angle_beta   90.00
_cell.angle_gamma   90.00
#
_symmetry.space_group_name_H-M   'P 1'
#
loop_
_entity.id
_entity.type
_entity.pdbx_description
1 polymer ?
#
loop_
_entity_poly.entity_id
_entity_poly.type
_entity_poly.pdbx_seq_one_letter_code
_entity_poly.pdbx_strand_id
1 'polypeptide(L)'
;MTYARFLGLFVVVPILFLVWRYRRTFTARSLAPMGLLLIVVYAATSPWDNLAVKWGLWGFDPELIWGIKLGYLPLEEYLFFGLQTLLVGLWARARLARALAKDTRTSNAVPDASASRDGALTAREVAP
;
A
#
# COMPACT_ATOMS: atom_id res chain seq x y z
N MET A 1 -11.19 1.15 -26.23
CA MET A 1 -10.74 2.19 -25.28
C MET A 1 -9.22 2.16 -25.30
N THR A 2 -8.53 3.30 -25.44
CA THR A 2 -7.06 3.31 -25.40
C THR A 2 -6.57 2.95 -24.00
N TYR A 3 -5.37 2.39 -23.91
CA TYR A 3 -4.82 1.95 -22.63
C TYR A 3 -4.70 3.12 -21.65
N ALA A 4 -4.25 4.28 -22.12
CA ALA A 4 -4.20 5.48 -21.31
C ALA A 4 -5.56 5.94 -20.76
N ARG A 5 -6.65 5.77 -21.52
CA ARG A 5 -8.02 6.05 -21.01
C ARG A 5 -8.39 5.10 -19.89
N PHE A 6 -8.00 3.82 -20.00
CA PHE A 6 -8.19 2.86 -18.93
C PHE A 6 -7.41 3.25 -17.67
N LEU A 7 -6.12 3.59 -17.78
CA LEU A 7 -5.33 4.08 -16.65
C LEU A 7 -5.96 5.32 -16.00
N GLY A 8 -6.39 6.29 -16.81
CA GLY A 8 -7.04 7.49 -16.30
C GLY A 8 -8.31 7.20 -15.50
N LEU A 9 -9.22 6.40 -16.06
CA LEU A 9 -10.54 6.17 -15.47
C LEU A 9 -10.49 5.21 -14.27
N PHE A 10 -9.71 4.13 -14.38
CA PHE A 10 -9.73 3.04 -13.39
C PHE A 10 -8.61 3.09 -12.37
N VAL A 11 -7.55 3.87 -12.63
CA VAL A 11 -6.40 3.94 -11.72
C VAL A 11 -6.24 5.35 -11.17
N VAL A 12 -6.16 6.36 -12.04
CA VAL A 12 -5.94 7.75 -11.60
C VAL A 12 -7.13 8.29 -10.81
N VAL A 13 -8.36 8.10 -11.27
CA VAL A 13 -9.56 8.57 -10.55
C VAL A 13 -9.65 8.00 -9.12
N PRO A 14 -9.51 6.67 -8.89
CA PRO A 14 -9.47 6.11 -7.54
C PRO A 14 -8.30 6.64 -6.69
N ILE A 15 -7.11 6.82 -7.26
CA ILE A 15 -5.96 7.42 -6.54
C ILE A 15 -6.31 8.83 -6.06
N LEU A 16 -6.83 9.67 -6.96
CA LEU A 16 -7.22 11.04 -6.62
C LEU A 16 -8.28 11.05 -5.52
N PHE A 17 -9.26 10.15 -5.60
CA PHE A 17 -10.26 9.98 -4.55
C PHE A 17 -9.64 9.58 -3.20
N LEU A 18 -8.72 8.63 -3.18
CA LEU A 18 -8.00 8.19 -1.97
C LEU A 18 -7.16 9.33 -1.37
N VAL A 19 -6.38 10.02 -2.20
CA VAL A 19 -5.56 11.16 -1.77
C VAL A 19 -6.46 12.26 -1.20
N TRP A 20 -7.55 12.62 -1.88
CA TRP A 20 -8.50 13.62 -1.38
C TRP A 20 -9.16 13.21 -0.06
N ARG A 21 -9.59 11.95 0.06
CA ARG A 21 -10.28 11.39 1.23
C ARG A 21 -9.40 11.27 2.47
N TYR A 22 -8.10 11.00 2.29
CA TYR A 22 -7.14 10.78 3.36
C TYR A 22 -6.04 11.85 3.41
N ARG A 23 -6.24 13.01 2.75
CA ARG A 23 -5.27 14.11 2.67
C ARG A 23 -4.72 14.60 4.01
N ARG A 24 -5.50 14.45 5.09
CA ARG A 24 -5.10 14.85 6.45
C ARG A 24 -4.31 13.77 7.21
N THR A 25 -4.28 12.54 6.69
CA THR A 25 -3.58 11.40 7.30
C THR A 25 -2.22 11.15 6.66
N PHE A 26 -2.03 11.61 5.42
CA PHE A 26 -0.79 11.45 4.68
C PHE A 26 0.22 12.56 5.01
N THR A 27 1.22 12.22 5.82
CA THR A 27 2.39 13.08 6.08
C THR A 27 3.57 12.62 5.21
N ALA A 28 4.49 13.50 4.82
CA ALA A 28 5.65 13.16 3.98
C ALA A 28 6.47 11.95 4.51
N ARG A 29 6.72 11.89 5.84
CA ARG A 29 7.36 10.73 6.49
C ARG A 29 6.56 9.44 6.36
N SER A 30 5.23 9.52 6.33
CA SER A 30 4.37 8.34 6.18
C SER A 30 4.34 7.78 4.76
N LEU A 31 4.76 8.58 3.77
CA LEU A 31 4.85 8.20 2.35
C LEU A 31 6.26 7.77 1.92
N ALA A 32 7.29 8.03 2.73
CA ALA A 32 8.66 7.56 2.48
C ALA A 32 8.77 6.06 2.09
N PRO A 33 8.11 5.10 2.78
CA PRO A 33 8.14 3.71 2.37
C PRO A 33 7.52 3.46 0.99
N MET A 34 6.60 4.32 0.53
CA MET A 34 6.03 4.22 -0.81
C MET A 34 7.06 4.55 -1.90
N GLY A 35 7.94 5.52 -1.65
CA GLY A 35 9.03 5.85 -2.57
C GLY A 35 9.98 4.67 -2.77
N LEU A 36 10.37 4.02 -1.67
CA LEU A 36 11.19 2.80 -1.74
C LEU A 36 10.44 1.68 -2.46
N LEU A 37 9.15 1.49 -2.17
CA LEU A 37 8.33 0.47 -2.82
C LEU A 37 8.26 0.69 -4.34
N LEU A 38 8.11 1.92 -4.80
CA LEU A 38 8.13 2.24 -6.24
C LEU A 38 9.46 1.86 -6.87
N ILE A 39 10.60 2.19 -6.23
CA ILE A 39 11.92 1.82 -6.74
C ILE A 39 12.04 0.30 -6.87
N VAL A 40 11.64 -0.45 -5.83
CA VAL A 40 11.68 -1.91 -5.83
C VAL A 40 10.80 -2.49 -6.92
N VAL A 41 9.56 -1.98 -7.07
CA VAL A 41 8.63 -2.44 -8.11
C VAL A 41 9.25 -2.20 -9.48
N TYR A 42 9.70 -0.99 -9.81
CA TYR A 42 10.30 -0.72 -11.11
C TYR A 42 11.54 -1.57 -11.38
N ALA A 43 12.43 -1.73 -10.38
CA ALA A 43 13.63 -2.54 -10.54
C ALA A 43 13.33 -4.02 -10.75
N ALA A 44 12.27 -4.55 -10.11
CA ALA A 44 11.91 -5.96 -10.22
C ALA A 44 11.05 -6.26 -11.45
N THR A 45 10.06 -5.43 -11.76
CA THR A 45 9.09 -5.71 -12.84
C THR A 45 9.63 -5.32 -14.21
N SER A 46 10.32 -4.17 -14.33
CA SER A 46 10.73 -3.66 -15.64
C SER A 46 11.63 -4.62 -16.43
N PRO A 47 12.66 -5.27 -15.83
CA PRO A 47 13.52 -6.19 -16.58
C PRO A 47 12.80 -7.45 -17.03
N TRP A 48 11.98 -8.02 -16.15
CA TRP A 48 11.20 -9.22 -16.44
C TRP A 48 10.19 -8.97 -17.56
N ASP A 49 9.44 -7.87 -17.46
CA ASP A 49 8.39 -7.55 -18.42
C ASP A 49 8.97 -7.23 -19.81
N ASN A 50 10.08 -6.48 -19.86
CA ASN A 50 10.81 -6.25 -21.12
C ASN A 50 11.29 -7.54 -21.76
N LEU A 51 11.75 -8.50 -20.95
CA LEU A 51 12.22 -9.78 -21.46
C LEU A 51 11.07 -10.64 -22.00
N ALA A 52 9.93 -10.64 -21.30
CA ALA A 52 8.73 -11.35 -21.73
C ALA A 52 8.18 -10.81 -23.06
N VAL A 53 8.15 -9.48 -23.25
CA VAL A 53 7.79 -8.87 -24.54
C VAL A 53 8.83 -9.20 -25.62
N LYS A 54 10.13 -9.13 -25.28
CA LYS A 54 11.21 -9.46 -26.21
C LYS A 54 11.14 -10.91 -26.70
N TRP A 55 10.70 -11.83 -25.84
CA TRP A 55 10.50 -13.25 -26.19
C TRP A 55 9.15 -13.54 -26.85
N GLY A 56 8.32 -12.52 -27.05
CA GLY A 56 7.01 -12.66 -27.69
C GLY A 56 5.98 -13.40 -26.84
N LEU A 57 6.19 -13.45 -25.51
CA LEU A 57 5.25 -14.09 -24.58
C LEU A 57 3.91 -13.34 -24.56
N TRP A 58 3.98 -12.03 -24.74
CA TRP A 58 2.83 -11.14 -24.87
C TRP A 58 3.22 -9.89 -25.67
N GLY A 59 2.23 -9.29 -26.34
CA GLY A 59 2.42 -8.15 -27.22
C GLY A 59 1.33 -7.10 -27.04
N PHE A 60 1.61 -5.90 -27.52
CA PHE A 60 0.70 -4.76 -27.41
C PHE A 60 0.26 -4.31 -28.79
N ASP A 61 -1.04 -4.11 -28.95
CA ASP A 61 -1.62 -3.57 -30.18
C ASP A 61 -1.21 -2.08 -30.33
N PRO A 62 -0.50 -1.71 -31.41
CA PRO A 62 -0.09 -0.33 -31.66
C PRO A 62 -1.26 0.67 -31.70
N GLU A 63 -2.47 0.24 -32.06
CA GLU A 63 -3.64 1.12 -32.16
C GLU A 63 -4.25 1.50 -30.79
N LEU A 64 -3.93 0.72 -29.75
CA LEU A 64 -4.46 0.90 -28.40
C LEU A 64 -3.52 1.67 -27.46
N ILE A 65 -2.27 1.86 -27.88
CA ILE A 65 -1.20 2.56 -27.13
C ILE A 65 -0.85 3.89 -27.80
N TRP A 66 -0.20 4.78 -27.07
CA TRP A 66 0.28 6.07 -27.54
C TRP A 66 1.50 5.99 -28.46
N GLY A 67 2.05 4.78 -28.67
CA GLY A 67 3.22 4.54 -29.52
C GLY A 67 4.55 4.92 -28.89
N ILE A 68 4.57 5.49 -27.67
CA ILE A 68 5.78 5.78 -26.92
C ILE A 68 6.26 4.50 -26.22
N LYS A 69 7.40 3.96 -26.65
CA LYS A 69 8.01 2.76 -26.06
C LYS A 69 9.32 3.11 -25.36
N LEU A 70 9.52 2.58 -24.16
CA LEU A 70 10.81 2.54 -23.48
C LEU A 70 11.31 1.10 -23.53
N GLY A 71 12.41 0.86 -24.27
CA GLY A 71 12.87 -0.49 -24.56
C GLY A 71 11.84 -1.23 -25.42
N TYR A 72 11.25 -2.29 -24.87
CA TYR A 72 10.24 -3.11 -25.55
C TYR A 72 8.81 -2.82 -25.05
N LEU A 73 8.67 -2.15 -23.90
CA LEU A 73 7.38 -1.86 -23.27
C LEU A 73 6.83 -0.49 -23.66
N PRO A 74 5.49 -0.36 -23.82
CA PRO A 74 4.84 0.93 -23.92
C PRO A 74 4.95 1.71 -22.60
N LEU A 75 5.00 3.04 -22.68
CA LEU A 75 5.07 3.93 -21.51
C LEU A 75 3.90 3.71 -20.53
N GLU A 76 2.74 3.34 -21.06
CA GLU A 76 1.54 3.05 -20.30
C GLU A 76 1.72 1.90 -19.30
N GLU A 77 2.54 0.89 -19.62
CA GLU A 77 2.85 -0.19 -18.66
C GLU A 77 3.68 0.32 -17.49
N TYR A 78 4.67 1.16 -17.76
CA TYR A 78 5.45 1.79 -16.71
C TYR A 78 4.58 2.68 -15.81
N LEU A 79 3.63 3.43 -16.41
CA LEU A 79 2.65 4.18 -15.66
C LEU A 79 1.74 3.26 -14.85
N PHE A 80 1.34 2.12 -15.41
CA PHE A 80 0.49 1.15 -14.74
C PHE A 80 1.18 0.58 -13.50
N PHE A 81 2.44 0.15 -13.59
CA PHE A 81 3.19 -0.36 -12.43
C PHE A 81 3.24 0.65 -11.28
N GLY A 82 3.57 1.90 -11.59
CA GLY A 82 3.66 2.96 -10.59
C GLY A 82 2.30 3.33 -10.00
N LEU A 83 1.32 3.61 -10.86
CA LEU A 83 -0.02 4.02 -10.44
C LEU A 83 -0.74 2.90 -9.68
N GLN A 84 -0.65 1.66 -10.14
CA GLN A 84 -1.25 0.52 -9.45
C GLN A 84 -0.62 0.31 -8.06
N THR A 85 0.71 0.42 -7.97
CA THR A 85 1.43 0.35 -6.68
C THR A 85 0.99 1.47 -5.75
N LEU A 86 0.84 2.70 -6.26
CA LEU A 86 0.32 3.82 -5.48
C LEU A 86 -1.10 3.57 -5.00
N LEU A 87 -2.01 3.15 -5.89
CA LEU A 87 -3.41 2.89 -5.58
C LEU A 87 -3.54 1.88 -4.42
N VAL A 88 -2.92 0.71 -4.58
CA VAL A 88 -2.97 -0.37 -3.59
C VAL A 88 -2.23 0.03 -2.32
N GLY A 89 -1.05 0.66 -2.45
CA GLY A 89 -0.25 1.10 -1.32
C GLY A 89 -0.95 2.16 -0.47
N LEU A 90 -1.58 3.17 -1.09
CA LEU A 90 -2.34 4.23 -0.41
C LEU A 90 -3.52 3.61 0.34
N TRP A 91 -4.24 2.69 -0.31
CA TRP A 91 -5.36 1.98 0.31
C TRP A 91 -4.91 1.11 1.50
N ALA A 92 -3.86 0.31 1.31
CA ALA A 92 -3.31 -0.57 2.35
C ALA A 92 -2.81 0.26 3.55
N ARG A 93 -2.14 1.39 3.29
CA ARG A 93 -1.68 2.29 4.35
C ARG A 93 -2.84 2.89 5.13
N ALA A 94 -3.90 3.34 4.45
CA ALA A 94 -5.10 3.85 5.11
C ALA A 94 -5.82 2.78 5.94
N ARG A 95 -5.75 1.50 5.53
CA ARG A 95 -6.27 0.36 6.32
C ARG A 95 -5.40 0.08 7.54
N LEU A 96 -4.08 0.02 7.37
CA LEU A 96 -3.13 -0.22 8.46
C LEU A 96 -3.23 0.85 9.54
N ALA A 97 -3.29 2.14 9.16
CA ALA A 97 -3.43 3.23 10.12
C ALA A 97 -4.69 3.10 10.99
N ARG A 98 -5.80 2.62 10.41
CA ARG A 98 -7.05 2.36 11.14
C ARG A 98 -6.96 1.15 12.06
N ALA A 99 -6.30 0.08 11.62
CA ALA A 99 -6.10 -1.12 12.43
C ALA A 99 -5.27 -0.79 13.68
N LEU A 100 -4.14 -0.11 13.50
CA LEU A 100 -3.28 0.32 14.61
C LEU A 100 -4.01 1.26 15.58
N ALA A 101 -4.82 2.19 15.08
CA ALA A 101 -5.61 3.07 15.93
C ALA A 101 -6.70 2.34 16.74
N LYS A 102 -7.23 1.22 16.23
CA LYS A 102 -8.22 0.39 16.94
C LYS A 102 -7.56 -0.37 18.10
N ASP A 103 -6.40 -0.97 17.87
CA ASP A 103 -5.68 -1.74 18.89
C ASP A 103 -5.26 -0.86 20.08
N THR A 104 -4.79 0.37 19.82
CA THR A 104 -4.46 1.32 20.89
C THR A 104 -5.66 1.69 21.77
N ARG A 105 -6.86 1.83 21.17
CA ARG A 105 -8.08 2.12 21.95
C ARG A 105 -8.51 0.94 22.80
N THR A 106 -8.44 -0.28 22.27
CA THR A 106 -8.78 -1.50 23.02
C THR A 106 -7.83 -1.70 24.20
N SER A 107 -6.52 -1.50 23.99
CA SER A 107 -5.50 -1.59 25.05
C SER A 107 -5.78 -0.59 26.19
N ASN A 108 -6.04 0.67 25.87
CA ASN A 108 -6.30 1.72 26.86
C ASN A 108 -7.66 1.59 27.55
N ALA A 109 -8.61 0.86 26.96
CA ALA A 109 -9.96 0.69 27.50
C ALA A 109 -10.08 -0.47 28.50
N VAL A 110 -9.07 -1.34 28.62
CA VAL A 110 -8.98 -2.32 29.70
C VAL A 110 -8.31 -1.61 30.87
N PRO A 111 -9.04 -1.20 31.93
CA PRO A 111 -8.40 -0.70 33.14
C PRO A 111 -7.59 -1.86 33.72
N ASP A 112 -6.40 -1.55 34.20
CA ASP A 112 -5.45 -2.46 34.84
C ASP A 112 -6.12 -3.30 35.95
N ALA A 113 -6.70 -4.44 35.57
CA ALA A 113 -7.22 -5.45 36.49
C ALA A 113 -6.07 -6.20 37.19
N SER A 114 -4.81 -5.95 36.82
CA SER A 114 -3.62 -6.48 37.49
C SER A 114 -3.14 -5.62 38.65
N ALA A 115 -3.53 -4.35 38.77
CA ALA A 115 -3.15 -3.49 39.90
C ALA A 115 -3.88 -3.82 41.23
N SER A 116 -4.90 -4.69 41.21
CA SER A 116 -5.69 -5.06 42.40
C SER A 116 -5.24 -6.37 43.08
N ARG A 117 -4.13 -6.97 42.66
CA ARG A 117 -3.63 -8.24 43.23
C ARG A 117 -2.49 -8.10 44.24
N ASP A 118 -2.13 -6.88 44.65
CA ASP A 118 -1.25 -6.62 45.81
C ASP A 118 -2.06 -6.41 47.10
N GLY A 119 -3.14 -7.19 47.26
CA GLY A 119 -3.86 -7.32 48.52
C GLY A 119 -3.12 -8.28 49.44
N ALA A 120 -2.29 -7.73 50.32
CA ALA A 120 -1.62 -8.36 51.47
C ALA A 120 -2.11 -9.80 51.79
N LEU A 121 -1.27 -10.80 51.48
CA LEU A 121 -1.40 -12.13 52.07
C LEU A 121 -1.24 -11.97 53.59
N THR A 122 -2.35 -12.00 54.32
CA THR A 122 -2.35 -11.91 55.77
C THR A 122 -1.70 -13.17 56.35
N ALA A 123 -0.79 -13.00 57.31
CA ALA A 123 0.02 -14.03 57.97
C ALA A 123 -0.75 -15.09 58.79
N ARG A 124 -2.06 -15.29 58.53
CA ARG A 124 -2.93 -16.23 59.25
C ARG A 124 -3.03 -17.62 58.61
N GLU A 125 -2.42 -17.87 57.46
CA GLU A 125 -2.46 -19.18 56.79
C GLU A 125 -1.23 -20.07 57.09
N VAL A 126 -0.31 -19.62 57.95
CA VAL A 126 0.89 -20.39 58.34
C VAL A 126 0.86 -20.69 59.84
N ALA A 127 -0.05 -21.57 60.27
CA ALA A 127 0.12 -22.33 61.49
C ALA A 127 -0.59 -23.70 61.35
N PRO A 128 0.07 -24.81 61.70
CA PRO A 128 -0.50 -26.16 61.62
C PRO A 128 -1.58 -26.43 62.68
#